data_AF-K8E7A4-F1
#
_entry.id   AF-K8E7A4-F1
#
_cell.length_a   1.000
_cell.length_b   1.000
_cell.length_c   1.000
_cell.angle_alpha   90.00
_cell.angle_beta   90.00
_cell.angle_gamma   90.00
#
_symmetry.space_group_name_H-M   'P 1'
#
loop_
_entity.id
_entity.type
_entity.pdbx_description
1 polymer ?
#
loop_
_entity_poly.entity_id
_entity_poly.type
_entity_poly.pdbx_seq_one_letter_code
_entity_poly.pdbx_strand_id
1 'polypeptide(L)'
;MNKNPLVGSKHNTLLPLNTEITLPSELAARFELYPENRRRPVNKTLFRNDYFQLCYNMKENSMAVSSRGDLVYSAIPYDTARNYIQRAAIQYLLHPEEARRYIESHKVNLETYLVESIFQVTKKRPAKNSFEVTQAYNAIFQNPLFEIQILGRLLQHDDTGALSANLAGKFLFSENVKTGIAGYVSEYLNFVIQCTSSLPITTDGKEIQLLDSNVQEGILSKQNMNTELAFDSDINQALDLLPQEVKQQIESSMAIAKQTIPTNNKVLLRSEYGKELSEIRNKYVAHSIQPKEIEHHFENVHKTENRNLVNVVSDVHALDGKLPFINENFNILVGDVSDSRVTNKSIEGIYVIGNHDLVDVLPTNDNLQNRQWDKWTPFFKNKWFEQLLENPDDSWYLLPTGDHTYYDIVKVELEKRFPKITVLNNSSVIHNGIRYIGLTIPVVLVKRKQEQQKFILKWLNKLLNNDYDTPTVIVSHAPLFNELSMLSPKSKAYNKDYGCSEPKIEKLVEEYNIIGAIHGHHHIPASSGRYKIMNFAGKELFVVCSIYSKMNTGYELMNLLPFDSLNN
;
A
#
# COMPACT_ATOMS: atom_id res chain seq x y z
N MET A 1 41.33 40.47 -50.64
CA MET A 1 40.97 41.65 -49.83
C MET A 1 39.48 41.62 -49.53
N ASN A 2 39.16 41.56 -48.23
CA ASN A 2 38.00 42.14 -47.52
C ASN A 2 36.57 42.22 -48.12
N LYS A 3 35.65 41.70 -47.27
CA LYS A 3 34.39 42.28 -46.74
C LYS A 3 33.02 41.88 -47.36
N ASN A 4 32.35 41.01 -46.60
CA ASN A 4 30.97 41.06 -46.05
C ASN A 4 29.74 41.03 -47.01
N PRO A 5 28.60 40.40 -46.62
CA PRO A 5 27.94 40.64 -45.32
C PRO A 5 27.26 39.46 -44.55
N LEU A 6 27.25 39.66 -43.22
CA LEU A 6 26.22 39.48 -42.18
C LEU A 6 25.04 38.49 -42.32
N VAL A 7 25.01 37.58 -41.32
CA VAL A 7 23.93 37.26 -40.36
C VAL A 7 22.67 36.52 -40.83
N GLY A 8 22.57 35.27 -40.36
CA GLY A 8 21.32 34.63 -39.93
C GLY A 8 21.59 33.84 -38.65
N SER A 9 21.19 34.36 -37.49
CA SER A 9 21.27 33.67 -36.21
C SER A 9 20.18 32.58 -36.13
N LYS A 10 20.58 31.31 -36.22
CA LYS A 10 19.72 30.21 -35.78
C LYS A 10 19.87 30.05 -34.28
N HIS A 11 18.78 30.31 -33.56
CA HIS A 11 18.59 29.86 -32.18
C HIS A 11 18.82 28.35 -32.12
N ASN A 12 19.93 27.93 -31.50
CA ASN A 12 20.07 26.59 -31.00
C ASN A 12 19.18 26.48 -29.76
N THR A 13 18.09 25.75 -29.91
CA THR A 13 17.29 25.19 -28.83
C THR A 13 18.21 24.33 -27.96
N LEU A 14 18.64 24.87 -26.82
CA LEU A 14 19.22 24.09 -25.74
C LEU A 14 18.09 23.26 -25.13
N LEU A 15 18.05 21.98 -25.49
CA LEU A 15 17.34 20.96 -24.73
C LEU A 15 17.89 20.93 -23.29
N PRO A 16 17.06 20.70 -22.26
CA PRO A 16 17.55 20.56 -20.90
C PRO A 16 18.53 19.37 -20.83
N LEU A 17 19.73 19.62 -20.30
CA LEU A 17 20.68 18.58 -19.94
C LEU A 17 19.99 17.62 -18.96
N ASN A 18 19.98 16.33 -19.31
CA ASN A 18 19.71 15.26 -18.36
C ASN A 18 20.59 15.50 -17.13
N THR A 19 19.98 15.65 -15.95
CA THR A 19 20.68 15.45 -14.68
C THR A 19 21.22 14.02 -14.70
N GLU A 20 22.54 13.88 -14.88
CA GLU A 20 23.22 12.61 -14.63
C GLU A 20 22.97 12.24 -13.18
N ILE A 21 22.13 11.24 -12.96
CA ILE A 21 21.93 10.63 -11.64
C ILE A 21 23.27 10.00 -11.25
N THR A 22 24.05 10.71 -10.45
CA THR A 22 25.27 10.17 -9.84
C THR A 22 24.88 9.09 -8.85
N LEU A 23 25.00 7.82 -9.26
CA LEU A 23 24.86 6.68 -8.36
C LEU A 23 25.88 6.78 -7.21
N PRO A 24 25.52 6.39 -5.97
CA PRO A 24 26.49 6.23 -4.89
C PRO A 24 27.67 5.38 -5.35
N SER A 25 28.88 5.80 -4.98
CA SER A 25 30.12 5.15 -5.41
C SER A 25 30.18 3.68 -5.00
N GLU A 26 29.59 3.31 -3.87
CA GLU A 26 29.52 1.92 -3.43
C GLU A 26 28.72 1.04 -4.41
N LEU A 27 27.62 1.56 -4.97
CA LEU A 27 26.81 0.83 -5.95
C LEU A 27 27.48 0.75 -7.31
N ALA A 28 28.12 1.84 -7.74
CA ALA A 28 28.87 1.85 -8.99
C ALA A 28 30.00 0.80 -8.97
N ALA A 29 30.73 0.70 -7.85
CA ALA A 29 31.76 -0.31 -7.66
C ALA A 29 31.19 -1.75 -7.72
N ARG A 30 29.98 -1.97 -7.18
CA ARG A 30 29.30 -3.27 -7.23
C ARG A 30 28.90 -3.67 -8.65
N PHE A 31 28.56 -2.72 -9.52
CA PHE A 31 28.19 -3.04 -10.90
C PHE A 31 29.31 -3.70 -11.68
N GLU A 32 30.57 -3.30 -11.45
CA GLU A 32 31.74 -3.87 -12.13
C GLU A 32 32.05 -5.32 -11.72
N LEU A 33 31.56 -5.77 -10.55
CA LEU A 33 31.73 -7.15 -10.09
C LEU A 33 30.90 -8.16 -10.90
N TYR A 34 29.93 -7.69 -11.71
CA TYR A 34 29.03 -8.55 -12.48
C TYR A 34 29.15 -8.27 -13.99
N PRO A 35 29.89 -9.10 -14.75
CA PRO A 35 30.17 -8.87 -16.17
C PRO A 35 28.91 -8.67 -17.04
N GLU A 36 27.79 -9.31 -16.70
CA GLU A 36 26.52 -9.15 -17.40
C GLU A 36 25.94 -7.72 -17.34
N ASN A 37 26.30 -6.93 -16.34
CA ASN A 37 25.85 -5.55 -16.19
C ASN A 37 26.35 -4.65 -17.33
N ARG A 38 27.49 -5.00 -17.95
CA ARG A 38 28.02 -4.29 -19.13
C ARG A 38 27.08 -4.40 -20.34
N ARG A 39 26.31 -5.50 -20.43
CA ARG A 39 25.37 -5.77 -21.53
C ARG A 39 23.94 -5.35 -21.20
N ARG A 40 23.58 -5.24 -19.93
CA ARG A 40 22.23 -4.87 -19.48
C ARG A 40 22.14 -3.36 -19.26
N PRO A 41 21.37 -2.61 -20.08
CA PRO A 41 21.32 -1.15 -19.94
C PRO A 41 20.49 -0.71 -18.72
N VAL A 42 19.42 -1.44 -18.38
CA VAL A 42 18.42 -1.00 -17.39
C VAL A 42 18.59 -1.70 -16.04
N ASN A 43 18.49 -3.03 -16.00
CA ASN A 43 18.54 -3.78 -14.75
C ASN A 43 19.97 -4.26 -14.45
N LYS A 44 20.58 -3.69 -13.41
CA LYS A 44 21.94 -3.98 -12.97
C LYS A 44 21.91 -4.85 -11.72
N THR A 45 22.68 -5.94 -11.69
CA THR A 45 22.85 -6.78 -10.51
C THR A 45 23.78 -6.07 -9.51
N LEU A 46 23.36 -5.96 -8.25
CA LEU A 46 24.15 -5.39 -7.14
C LEU A 46 24.73 -6.48 -6.22
N PHE A 47 23.97 -7.54 -6.01
CA PHE A 47 24.34 -8.68 -5.18
C PHE A 47 23.62 -9.93 -5.70
N ARG A 48 24.22 -11.11 -5.56
CA ARG A 48 23.53 -12.38 -5.84
C ARG A 48 24.14 -13.53 -5.05
N ASN A 49 23.30 -14.51 -4.71
CA ASN A 49 23.72 -15.84 -4.31
C ASN A 49 23.17 -16.88 -5.30
N ASP A 50 23.08 -18.15 -4.90
CA ASP A 50 22.59 -19.22 -5.77
C ASP A 50 21.08 -19.12 -6.07
N TYR A 51 20.32 -18.47 -5.19
CA TYR A 51 18.85 -18.43 -5.25
C TYR A 51 18.29 -17.06 -5.62
N PHE A 52 18.88 -15.98 -5.11
CA PHE A 52 18.35 -14.62 -5.25
C PHE A 52 19.40 -13.67 -5.82
N GLN A 53 18.91 -12.59 -6.41
CA GLN A 53 19.70 -11.47 -6.86
C GLN A 53 19.01 -10.15 -6.49
N LEU A 54 19.80 -9.20 -6.02
CA LEU A 54 19.39 -7.81 -5.81
C LEU A 54 19.68 -7.06 -7.11
N CYS A 55 18.66 -6.45 -7.69
CA CYS A 55 18.76 -5.69 -8.93
C CYS A 55 18.42 -4.23 -8.67
N TYR A 56 19.20 -3.35 -9.30
CA TYR A 56 18.95 -1.92 -9.41
C TYR A 56 18.39 -1.60 -10.80
N ASN A 57 17.24 -0.94 -10.86
CA ASN A 57 16.64 -0.46 -12.09
C ASN A 57 17.10 0.97 -12.36
N MET A 58 17.99 1.16 -13.34
CA MET A 58 18.55 2.46 -13.72
C MET A 58 17.51 3.46 -14.24
N LYS A 59 16.34 2.99 -14.68
CA LYS A 59 15.27 3.87 -15.19
C LYS A 59 14.34 4.35 -14.07
N GLU A 60 14.11 3.49 -13.09
CA GLU A 60 13.16 3.73 -11.99
C GLU A 60 13.85 4.15 -10.69
N ASN A 61 15.19 4.13 -10.65
CA ASN A 61 16.00 4.36 -9.45
C ASN A 61 15.56 3.50 -8.27
N SER A 62 15.15 2.25 -8.54
CA SER A 62 14.56 1.35 -7.56
C SER A 62 15.37 0.07 -7.43
N MET A 63 15.32 -0.53 -6.23
CA MET A 63 15.93 -1.83 -5.95
C MET A 63 14.88 -2.88 -5.68
N ALA A 64 15.14 -4.11 -6.13
CA ALA A 64 14.26 -5.24 -5.86
C ALA A 64 15.04 -6.55 -5.76
N VAL A 65 14.58 -7.44 -4.87
CA VAL A 65 15.01 -8.84 -4.86
C VAL A 65 14.24 -9.59 -5.93
N SER A 66 14.96 -10.38 -6.74
CA SER A 66 14.37 -11.32 -7.68
C SER A 66 15.00 -12.70 -7.51
N SER A 67 14.21 -13.75 -7.76
CA SER A 67 14.74 -15.11 -7.85
C SER A 67 15.61 -15.30 -9.09
N ARG A 68 16.62 -16.14 -9.00
CA ARG A 68 17.49 -16.50 -10.13
C ARG A 68 16.90 -17.65 -10.94
N GLY A 69 16.76 -17.47 -12.25
CA GLY A 69 16.29 -18.50 -13.17
C GLY A 69 14.85 -18.97 -12.89
N ASP A 70 14.48 -20.12 -13.44
CA ASP A 70 13.16 -20.76 -13.28
C ASP A 70 13.07 -21.60 -11.99
N LEU A 71 13.54 -21.06 -10.87
CA LEU A 71 13.47 -21.77 -9.60
C LEU A 71 12.02 -21.81 -9.07
N VAL A 72 11.51 -23.02 -8.85
CA VAL A 72 10.19 -23.27 -8.23
C VAL A 72 10.40 -23.49 -6.74
N TYR A 73 10.17 -22.43 -5.96
CA TYR A 73 10.37 -22.47 -4.50
C TYR A 73 9.14 -22.89 -3.71
N SER A 74 7.99 -23.05 -4.37
CA SER A 74 6.77 -23.53 -3.72
C SER A 74 5.89 -24.30 -4.69
N ALA A 75 5.24 -25.34 -4.16
CA ALA A 75 4.17 -26.06 -4.82
C ALA A 75 2.87 -25.23 -4.96
N ILE A 76 2.72 -24.12 -4.23
CA ILE A 76 1.56 -23.22 -4.34
C ILE A 76 1.79 -22.23 -5.51
N PRO A 77 1.07 -22.36 -6.64
CA PRO A 77 1.22 -21.43 -7.77
C PRO A 77 0.72 -20.04 -7.39
N TYR A 78 1.41 -19.00 -7.84
CA TYR A 78 0.99 -17.59 -7.68
C TYR A 78 0.64 -17.22 -6.24
N ASP A 79 1.46 -17.68 -5.29
CA ASP A 79 1.27 -17.37 -3.89
C ASP A 79 1.34 -15.86 -3.64
N THR A 80 0.17 -15.23 -3.58
CA THR A 80 0.00 -13.78 -3.39
C THR A 80 0.49 -13.32 -2.01
N ALA A 81 0.77 -14.25 -1.09
CA ALA A 81 1.37 -13.94 0.19
C ALA A 81 2.88 -13.72 0.13
N ARG A 82 3.55 -13.97 -1.01
CA ARG A 82 5.03 -13.93 -1.04
C ARG A 82 5.60 -12.65 -0.43
N ASN A 83 5.08 -11.49 -0.85
CA ASN A 83 5.51 -10.20 -0.31
C ASN A 83 5.25 -10.09 1.20
N TYR A 84 4.12 -10.63 1.69
CA TYR A 84 3.79 -10.63 3.11
C TYR A 84 4.67 -11.58 3.92
N ILE A 85 5.04 -12.73 3.36
CA ILE A 85 5.97 -13.69 3.98
C ILE A 85 7.37 -13.09 4.05
N GLN A 86 7.80 -12.37 3.02
CA GLN A 86 9.08 -11.66 3.03
C GLN A 86 9.10 -10.55 4.09
N ARG A 87 8.02 -9.76 4.20
CA ARG A 87 7.85 -8.77 5.29
C ARG A 87 7.82 -9.44 6.66
N ALA A 88 7.05 -10.51 6.82
CA ALA A 88 6.99 -11.30 8.04
C ALA A 88 8.35 -11.84 8.46
N ALA A 89 9.18 -12.27 7.50
CA ALA A 89 10.54 -12.73 7.76
C ALA A 89 11.41 -11.61 8.35
N ILE A 90 11.30 -10.39 7.82
CA ILE A 90 12.01 -9.22 8.38
C ILE A 90 11.48 -8.86 9.77
N GLN A 91 10.15 -8.77 9.94
CA GLN A 91 9.55 -8.45 11.24
C GLN A 91 9.89 -9.50 12.30
N TYR A 92 9.97 -10.78 11.93
CA TYR A 92 10.38 -11.84 12.84
C TYR A 92 11.87 -11.77 13.21
N LEU A 93 12.73 -11.36 12.28
CA LEU A 93 14.15 -11.14 12.57
C LEU A 93 14.36 -10.00 13.58
N LEU A 94 13.59 -8.93 13.45
CA LEU A 94 13.70 -7.74 14.30
C LEU A 94 12.97 -7.91 15.64
N HIS A 95 11.78 -8.49 15.63
CA HIS A 95 10.86 -8.54 16.78
C HIS A 95 10.15 -9.90 16.92
N PRO A 96 10.88 -11.00 17.19
CA PRO A 96 10.30 -12.35 17.22
C PRO A 96 9.19 -12.52 18.28
N GLU A 97 9.31 -11.85 19.45
CA GLU A 97 8.28 -11.91 20.49
C GLU A 97 7.01 -11.11 20.14
N GLU A 98 7.15 -9.99 19.44
CA GLU A 98 6.00 -9.20 18.99
C GLU A 98 5.27 -9.92 17.87
N ALA A 99 6.02 -10.52 16.94
CA ALA A 99 5.50 -11.42 15.92
C ALA A 99 4.67 -12.55 16.54
N ARG A 100 5.19 -13.23 17.57
CA ARG A 100 4.46 -14.28 18.29
C ARG A 100 3.18 -13.76 18.95
N ARG A 101 3.27 -12.64 19.70
CA ARG A 101 2.11 -12.01 20.35
C ARG A 101 1.02 -11.61 19.35
N TYR A 102 1.42 -11.14 18.17
CA TYR A 102 0.50 -10.82 17.09
C TYR A 102 -0.18 -12.07 16.51
N ILE A 103 0.54 -13.19 16.34
CA ILE A 103 -0.09 -14.46 15.93
C ILE A 103 -1.08 -14.93 16.99
N GLU A 104 -0.72 -14.84 18.27
CA GLU A 104 -1.59 -15.21 19.39
C GLU A 104 -2.86 -14.36 19.46
N SER A 105 -2.79 -13.06 19.18
CA SER A 105 -3.99 -12.20 19.13
C SER A 105 -4.98 -12.63 18.04
N HIS A 106 -4.50 -13.32 17.01
CA HIS A 106 -5.32 -13.88 15.92
C HIS A 106 -5.85 -15.28 16.18
N LYS A 107 -5.70 -15.83 17.40
CA LYS A 107 -6.09 -17.21 17.73
C LYS A 107 -7.47 -17.59 17.23
N VAL A 108 -8.47 -16.73 17.43
CA VAL A 108 -9.86 -17.00 17.04
C VAL A 108 -10.01 -17.19 15.52
N ASN A 109 -9.30 -16.37 14.73
CA ASN A 109 -9.27 -16.46 13.26
C ASN A 109 -8.44 -17.66 12.79
N LEU A 110 -7.31 -17.94 13.44
CA LEU A 110 -6.48 -19.12 13.16
C LEU A 110 -7.24 -20.41 13.40
N GLU A 111 -7.98 -20.54 14.49
CA GLU A 111 -8.80 -21.71 14.76
C GLU A 111 -9.86 -21.92 13.67
N THR A 112 -10.47 -20.85 13.14
CA THR A 112 -11.36 -20.93 11.98
C THR A 112 -10.63 -21.46 10.75
N TYR A 113 -9.44 -20.94 10.43
CA TYR A 113 -8.62 -21.46 9.33
C TYR A 113 -8.21 -22.91 9.52
N LEU A 114 -7.86 -23.32 10.74
CA LEU A 114 -7.44 -24.68 11.06
C LEU A 114 -8.59 -25.68 10.90
N VAL A 115 -9.80 -25.34 11.36
CA VAL A 115 -10.99 -26.17 11.16
C VAL A 115 -11.24 -26.43 9.67
N GLU A 116 -11.24 -25.37 8.85
CA GLU A 116 -11.44 -25.50 7.40
C GLU A 116 -10.30 -26.25 6.72
N SER A 117 -9.07 -26.04 7.18
CA SER A 117 -7.89 -26.74 6.67
C SER A 117 -7.95 -28.24 6.95
N ILE A 118 -8.32 -28.65 8.17
CA ILE A 118 -8.47 -30.07 8.55
C ILE A 118 -9.60 -30.69 7.74
N PHE A 119 -10.71 -29.97 7.55
CA PHE A 119 -11.81 -30.42 6.70
C PHE A 119 -11.37 -30.64 5.25
N GLN A 120 -10.55 -29.75 4.68
CA GLN A 120 -10.04 -29.90 3.31
C GLN A 120 -9.27 -31.21 3.11
N VAL A 121 -8.45 -31.61 4.10
CA VAL A 121 -7.63 -32.83 4.05
C VAL A 121 -8.43 -34.08 4.38
N THR A 122 -9.17 -34.07 5.47
CA THR A 122 -9.81 -35.27 6.04
C THR A 122 -11.24 -35.51 5.57
N LYS A 123 -11.87 -34.49 4.97
CA LYS A 123 -13.31 -34.43 4.65
C LYS A 123 -14.24 -34.58 5.86
N LYS A 124 -13.71 -34.40 7.08
CA LYS A 124 -14.47 -34.36 8.34
C LYS A 124 -14.22 -33.03 9.02
N ARG A 125 -15.29 -32.25 9.27
CA ARG A 125 -15.16 -30.93 9.89
C ARG A 125 -15.02 -31.11 11.41
N PRO A 126 -13.85 -30.78 12.01
CA PRO A 126 -13.68 -30.89 13.46
C PRO A 126 -14.44 -29.76 14.18
N ALA A 127 -14.69 -29.94 15.47
CA ALA A 127 -15.12 -28.84 16.33
C ALA A 127 -13.95 -27.87 16.59
N LYS A 128 -14.23 -26.58 16.78
CA LYS A 128 -13.20 -25.54 16.99
C LYS A 128 -12.29 -25.82 18.19
N ASN A 129 -12.85 -26.43 19.24
CA ASN A 129 -12.15 -26.81 20.47
C ASN A 129 -11.63 -28.26 20.46
N SER A 130 -11.57 -28.92 19.30
CA SER A 130 -11.11 -30.31 19.23
C SER A 130 -9.60 -30.44 19.51
N PHE A 131 -9.18 -31.65 19.84
CA PHE A 131 -7.77 -31.96 20.06
C PHE A 131 -6.93 -31.68 18.81
N GLU A 132 -7.46 -32.01 17.62
CA GLU A 132 -6.78 -31.81 16.35
C GLU A 132 -6.54 -30.32 16.04
N VAL A 133 -7.53 -29.46 16.30
CA VAL A 133 -7.38 -28.01 16.12
C VAL A 133 -6.36 -27.45 17.11
N THR A 134 -6.43 -27.88 18.37
CA THR A 134 -5.48 -27.47 19.42
C THR A 134 -4.04 -27.90 19.08
N GLN A 135 -3.86 -29.13 18.62
CA GLN A 135 -2.57 -29.66 18.21
C GLN A 135 -2.01 -28.88 16.99
N ALA A 136 -2.85 -28.61 16.00
CA ALA A 136 -2.44 -27.85 14.81
C ALA A 136 -2.08 -26.39 15.14
N TYR A 137 -2.80 -25.76 16.08
CA TYR A 137 -2.45 -24.43 16.59
C TYR A 137 -1.10 -24.43 17.29
N ASN A 138 -0.86 -25.39 18.19
CA ASN A 138 0.42 -25.49 18.91
C ASN A 138 1.60 -25.77 17.97
N ALA A 139 1.38 -26.51 16.88
CA ALA A 139 2.40 -26.79 15.87
C ALA A 139 2.94 -25.52 15.18
N ILE A 140 2.17 -24.42 15.16
CA ILE A 140 2.61 -23.12 14.62
C ILE A 140 3.89 -22.65 15.33
N PHE A 141 3.90 -22.71 16.67
CA PHE A 141 4.98 -22.18 17.50
C PHE A 141 6.15 -23.15 17.71
N GLN A 142 6.03 -24.39 17.22
CA GLN A 142 7.08 -25.40 17.29
C GLN A 142 8.10 -25.26 16.15
N ASN A 143 7.77 -24.52 15.10
CA ASN A 143 8.65 -24.33 13.95
C ASN A 143 8.69 -22.83 13.55
N PRO A 144 9.80 -22.12 13.80
CA PRO A 144 9.94 -20.69 13.48
C PRO A 144 9.68 -20.35 12.01
N LEU A 145 10.12 -21.21 11.08
CA LEU A 145 9.89 -20.98 9.65
C LEU A 145 8.41 -21.12 9.29
N PHE A 146 7.67 -21.96 10.00
CA PHE A 146 6.22 -22.04 9.86
C PHE A 146 5.53 -20.87 10.55
N GLU A 147 6.01 -20.45 11.72
CA GLU A 147 5.53 -19.26 12.43
C GLU A 147 5.63 -17.98 11.56
N ILE A 148 6.76 -17.77 10.88
CA ILE A 148 6.97 -16.69 9.91
C ILE A 148 5.94 -16.75 8.77
N GLN A 149 5.66 -17.95 8.25
CA GLN A 149 4.68 -18.12 7.20
C GLN A 149 3.28 -17.76 7.68
N ILE A 150 2.89 -18.19 8.89
CA ILE A 150 1.61 -17.86 9.50
C ILE A 150 1.49 -16.35 9.72
N LEU A 151 2.52 -15.69 10.23
CA LEU A 151 2.57 -14.23 10.33
C LEU A 151 2.30 -13.57 8.97
N GLY A 152 2.97 -14.02 7.91
CA GLY A 152 2.72 -13.52 6.55
C GLY A 152 1.29 -13.73 6.05
N ARG A 153 0.63 -14.83 6.44
CA ARG A 153 -0.79 -15.07 6.11
C ARG A 153 -1.74 -14.17 6.88
N LEU A 154 -1.43 -13.89 8.15
CA LEU A 154 -2.23 -12.98 8.97
C LEU A 154 -2.08 -11.52 8.50
N LEU A 155 -0.87 -11.09 8.16
CA LEU A 155 -0.65 -9.78 7.51
C LEU A 155 -1.43 -9.67 6.20
N GLN A 156 -1.48 -10.75 5.40
CA GLN A 156 -2.30 -10.79 4.20
C GLN A 156 -3.80 -10.73 4.53
N HIS A 157 -4.24 -11.44 5.57
CA HIS A 157 -5.63 -11.45 6.00
C HIS A 157 -6.10 -10.06 6.40
N ASP A 158 -5.29 -9.34 7.16
CA ASP A 158 -5.61 -7.97 7.59
C ASP A 158 -5.73 -7.02 6.40
N ASP A 159 -4.83 -7.16 5.41
CA ASP A 159 -4.75 -6.26 4.26
C ASP A 159 -5.75 -6.61 3.14
N THR A 160 -6.22 -7.86 3.05
CA THR A 160 -7.03 -8.33 1.89
C THR A 160 -8.31 -9.09 2.25
N GLY A 161 -8.54 -9.34 3.53
CA GLY A 161 -9.67 -10.11 4.05
C GLY A 161 -9.41 -11.63 4.09
N ALA A 162 -10.48 -12.41 4.20
CA ALA A 162 -10.41 -13.86 4.38
C ALA A 162 -9.65 -14.57 3.25
N LEU A 163 -8.73 -15.47 3.62
CA LEU A 163 -8.03 -16.34 2.68
C LEU A 163 -8.88 -17.57 2.40
N SER A 164 -8.92 -18.03 1.14
CA SER A 164 -9.81 -19.15 0.78
C SER A 164 -9.12 -20.29 0.05
N ALA A 165 -8.02 -20.03 -0.67
CA ALA A 165 -7.34 -21.04 -1.47
C ALA A 165 -6.30 -21.83 -0.67
N ASN A 166 -6.31 -23.16 -0.77
CA ASN A 166 -5.32 -24.09 -0.19
C ASN A 166 -5.01 -23.81 1.28
N LEU A 167 -6.03 -23.82 2.12
CA LEU A 167 -5.89 -23.50 3.54
C LEU A 167 -5.01 -24.53 4.25
N ALA A 168 -5.16 -25.82 3.90
CA ALA A 168 -4.33 -26.88 4.44
C ALA A 168 -2.83 -26.64 4.27
N GLY A 169 -2.37 -26.37 3.05
CA GLY A 169 -0.95 -26.07 2.79
C GLY A 169 -0.45 -24.76 3.42
N LYS A 170 -1.35 -23.86 3.82
CA LYS A 170 -1.02 -22.57 4.44
C LYS A 170 -0.98 -22.64 5.96
N PHE A 171 -1.90 -23.38 6.59
CA PHE A 171 -2.18 -23.33 8.02
C PHE A 171 -1.95 -24.65 8.76
N LEU A 172 -1.81 -25.79 8.07
CA LEU A 172 -1.45 -27.06 8.71
C LEU A 172 0.01 -27.38 8.47
N PHE A 173 0.79 -27.49 9.54
CA PHE A 173 2.21 -27.86 9.45
C PHE A 173 2.42 -29.14 8.65
N SER A 174 1.59 -30.17 8.87
CA SER A 174 1.67 -31.47 8.18
C SER A 174 1.56 -31.38 6.65
N GLU A 175 0.84 -30.38 6.16
CA GLU A 175 0.68 -30.14 4.71
C GLU A 175 1.66 -29.07 4.21
N ASN A 176 1.96 -28.08 5.04
CA ASN A 176 2.88 -26.99 4.72
C ASN A 176 4.30 -27.50 4.40
N VAL A 177 4.80 -28.48 5.14
CA VAL A 177 6.13 -29.09 4.90
C VAL A 177 6.28 -29.68 3.49
N LYS A 178 5.16 -30.05 2.84
CA LYS A 178 5.15 -30.60 1.47
C LYS A 178 5.21 -29.52 0.40
N THR A 179 5.08 -28.24 0.78
CA THR A 179 4.98 -27.14 -0.17
C THR A 179 6.32 -26.55 -0.59
N GLY A 180 7.40 -26.78 0.17
CA GLY A 180 8.73 -26.19 -0.08
C GLY A 180 8.91 -24.74 0.41
N ILE A 181 7.85 -24.10 0.95
CA ILE A 181 7.92 -22.68 1.38
C ILE A 181 8.91 -22.47 2.53
N ALA A 182 9.09 -23.43 3.44
CA ALA A 182 10.08 -23.31 4.49
C ALA A 182 11.51 -23.11 3.94
N GLY A 183 11.87 -23.85 2.88
CA GLY A 183 13.15 -23.68 2.18
C GLY A 183 13.28 -22.32 1.52
N TYR A 184 12.19 -21.81 0.92
CA TYR A 184 12.14 -20.43 0.40
C TYR A 184 12.44 -19.39 1.47
N VAL A 185 11.77 -19.48 2.63
CA VAL A 185 11.93 -18.52 3.74
C VAL A 185 13.37 -18.56 4.27
N SER A 186 13.92 -19.77 4.46
CA SER A 186 15.32 -19.95 4.88
C SER A 186 16.31 -19.27 3.93
N GLU A 187 16.19 -19.53 2.62
CA GLU A 187 17.10 -18.94 1.64
C GLU A 187 16.90 -17.42 1.48
N TYR A 188 15.67 -16.95 1.67
CA TYR A 188 15.38 -15.52 1.67
C TYR A 188 16.01 -14.81 2.87
N LEU A 189 15.84 -15.34 4.09
CA LEU A 189 16.48 -14.80 5.30
C LEU A 189 18.00 -14.71 5.14
N ASN A 190 18.62 -15.81 4.68
CA ASN A 190 20.05 -15.86 4.41
C ASN A 190 20.48 -14.78 3.39
N PHE A 191 19.74 -14.66 2.28
CA PHE A 191 20.05 -13.68 1.24
C PHE A 191 19.94 -12.24 1.74
N VAL A 192 18.88 -11.89 2.48
CA VAL A 192 18.68 -10.51 2.90
C VAL A 192 19.73 -10.10 3.92
N ILE A 193 20.05 -10.95 4.90
CA ILE A 193 21.10 -10.67 5.89
C ILE A 193 22.46 -10.49 5.19
N GLN A 194 22.77 -11.33 4.19
CA GLN A 194 23.97 -11.14 3.36
C GLN A 194 23.96 -9.77 2.65
N CYS A 195 22.81 -9.35 2.10
CA CYS A 195 22.69 -8.08 1.39
C CYS A 195 22.87 -6.88 2.32
N THR A 196 22.13 -6.82 3.44
CA THR A 196 22.20 -5.69 4.39
C THR A 196 23.55 -5.63 5.10
N SER A 197 24.23 -6.76 5.31
CA SER A 197 25.60 -6.78 5.85
C SER A 197 26.67 -6.35 4.83
N SER A 198 26.36 -6.41 3.53
CA SER A 198 27.32 -6.17 2.44
C SER A 198 27.15 -4.81 1.77
N LEU A 199 25.97 -4.21 1.88
CA LEU A 199 25.57 -3.00 1.15
C LEU A 199 24.94 -2.01 2.13
N PRO A 200 25.10 -0.70 1.90
CA PRO A 200 24.44 0.34 2.68
C PRO A 200 22.96 0.41 2.27
N ILE A 201 22.18 -0.59 2.66
CA ILE A 201 20.75 -0.68 2.34
C ILE A 201 19.94 -1.03 3.58
N THR A 202 18.67 -0.63 3.56
CA THR A 202 17.64 -1.12 4.49
C THR A 202 16.53 -1.83 3.73
N THR A 203 15.80 -2.71 4.42
CA THR A 203 14.60 -3.31 3.85
C THR A 203 13.57 -3.70 4.90
N ASP A 204 12.30 -3.51 4.59
CA ASP A 204 11.15 -4.04 5.35
C ASP A 204 10.69 -5.42 4.80
N GLY A 205 11.38 -5.93 3.78
CA GLY A 205 11.06 -7.17 3.05
C GLY A 205 10.24 -6.96 1.78
N LYS A 206 9.69 -5.76 1.55
CA LYS A 206 9.00 -5.36 0.32
C LYS A 206 9.80 -4.31 -0.44
N GLU A 207 10.23 -3.27 0.27
CA GLU A 207 10.98 -2.16 -0.28
C GLU A 207 12.43 -2.24 0.17
N ILE A 208 13.34 -1.75 -0.69
CA ILE A 208 14.76 -1.70 -0.41
C ILE A 208 15.22 -0.29 -0.70
N GLN A 209 15.82 0.34 0.30
CA GLN A 209 16.29 1.72 0.22
C GLN A 209 17.80 1.75 0.39
N LEU A 210 18.45 2.76 -0.20
CA LEU A 210 19.86 3.04 0.04
C LEU A 210 19.97 3.88 1.30
N LEU A 211 20.94 3.54 2.15
CA LEU A 211 21.38 4.42 3.21
C LEU A 211 22.25 5.51 2.58
N ASP A 212 21.80 6.76 2.63
CA ASP A 212 22.57 7.90 2.12
C ASP A 212 23.86 8.07 2.93
N SER A 213 24.99 8.12 2.24
CA SER A 213 26.33 8.27 2.82
C SER A 213 26.56 9.61 3.53
N ASN A 214 25.67 10.59 3.33
CA ASN A 214 25.69 11.89 4.04
C ASN A 214 24.88 11.90 5.34
N VAL A 215 24.20 10.80 5.71
CA VAL A 215 23.41 10.70 6.95
C VAL A 215 24.17 9.94 8.04
N GLN A 216 25.49 10.15 8.12
CA GLN A 216 26.27 9.69 9.28
C GLN A 216 26.11 10.57 10.53
N GLU A 217 25.52 11.77 10.42
CA GLU A 217 25.19 12.61 11.59
C GLU A 217 23.92 13.43 11.31
N GLY A 218 22.74 12.86 11.55
CA GLY A 218 21.50 13.63 11.41
C GLY A 218 20.25 12.78 11.34
N ILE A 219 19.85 12.20 12.47
CA ILE A 219 18.48 11.77 12.81
C ILE A 219 17.73 11.15 11.61
N LEU A 220 18.13 9.94 11.19
CA LEU A 220 17.13 8.98 10.76
C LEU A 220 16.13 8.87 11.93
N SER A 221 14.86 9.20 11.69
CA SER A 221 13.85 9.16 12.74
C SER A 221 13.95 7.80 13.44
N LYS A 222 14.20 7.79 14.76
CA LYS A 222 14.30 6.56 15.57
C LYS A 222 13.07 5.64 15.45
N GLN A 223 12.00 6.10 14.80
CA GLN A 223 10.79 5.34 14.51
C GLN A 223 10.94 4.38 13.31
N ASN A 224 11.77 4.68 12.30
CA ASN A 224 11.93 3.81 11.12
C ASN A 224 12.98 2.68 11.34
N MET A 225 13.98 2.89 12.19
CA MET A 225 15.01 1.86 12.47
C MET A 225 14.45 0.60 13.15
N ASN A 226 13.29 0.70 13.80
CA ASN A 226 12.65 -0.46 14.41
C ASN A 226 11.82 -1.28 13.40
N THR A 227 11.61 -0.84 12.17
CA THR A 227 10.75 -1.58 11.22
C THR A 227 11.50 -2.15 10.03
N GLU A 228 12.75 -1.75 9.83
CA GLU A 228 13.57 -2.14 8.68
C GLU A 228 14.85 -2.83 9.13
N LEU A 229 15.26 -3.86 8.38
CA LEU A 229 16.52 -4.55 8.59
C LEU A 229 17.65 -3.76 7.93
N ALA A 230 18.67 -3.44 8.72
CA ALA A 230 19.90 -2.77 8.32
C ALA A 230 21.12 -3.58 8.78
N PHE A 231 22.33 -3.06 8.57
CA PHE A 231 23.57 -3.75 8.95
C PHE A 231 23.80 -3.79 10.48
N ASP A 232 23.19 -2.87 11.23
CA ASP A 232 23.33 -2.65 12.68
C ASP A 232 22.12 -3.13 13.49
N SER A 233 21.11 -3.71 12.84
CA SER A 233 19.96 -4.29 13.51
C SER A 233 20.37 -5.47 14.40
N ASP A 234 19.87 -5.50 15.65
CA ASP A 234 20.04 -6.66 16.52
C ASP A 234 19.06 -7.77 16.13
N ILE A 235 19.60 -8.87 15.60
CA ILE A 235 18.82 -10.04 15.16
C ILE A 235 19.14 -11.29 15.98
N ASN A 236 19.98 -11.19 17.02
CA ASN A 236 20.52 -12.36 17.72
C ASN A 236 19.41 -13.20 18.36
N GLN A 237 18.42 -12.54 18.96
CA GLN A 237 17.26 -13.21 19.55
C GLN A 237 16.51 -14.07 18.52
N ALA A 238 16.31 -13.56 17.30
CA ALA A 238 15.63 -14.30 16.26
C ALA A 238 16.49 -15.45 15.71
N LEU A 239 17.81 -15.24 15.55
CA LEU A 239 18.74 -16.28 15.09
C LEU A 239 18.77 -17.47 16.04
N ASP A 240 18.71 -17.24 17.35
CA ASP A 240 18.67 -18.30 18.37
C ASP A 240 17.39 -19.13 18.33
N LEU A 241 16.30 -18.59 17.77
CA LEU A 241 15.05 -19.31 17.60
C LEU A 241 15.04 -20.18 16.34
N LEU A 242 15.79 -19.80 15.29
CA LEU A 242 15.81 -20.53 14.01
C LEU A 242 16.39 -21.95 14.14
N PRO A 243 16.03 -22.88 13.24
CA PRO A 243 16.66 -24.19 13.19
C PRO A 243 18.18 -24.08 13.08
N GLN A 244 18.91 -24.97 13.77
CA GLN A 244 20.37 -24.89 13.92
C GLN A 244 21.10 -24.82 12.58
N GLU A 245 20.63 -25.57 11.57
CA GLU A 245 21.21 -25.57 10.23
C GLU A 245 21.06 -24.19 9.55
N VAL A 246 19.90 -23.55 9.72
CA VAL A 246 19.61 -22.21 9.17
C VAL A 246 20.44 -21.15 9.88
N LYS A 247 20.50 -21.21 11.22
CA LYS A 247 21.35 -20.32 12.03
C LYS A 247 22.80 -20.39 11.59
N GLN A 248 23.37 -21.60 11.51
CA GLN A 248 24.77 -21.80 11.10
C GLN A 248 25.03 -21.29 9.68
N GLN A 249 24.09 -21.49 8.75
CA GLN A 249 24.19 -20.98 7.38
C GLN A 249 24.24 -19.45 7.35
N ILE A 250 23.40 -18.78 8.14
CA ILE A 250 23.36 -17.32 8.26
C ILE A 250 24.64 -16.79 8.91
N GLU A 251 25.06 -17.34 10.05
CA GLU A 251 26.27 -16.93 10.78
C GLU A 251 27.53 -17.10 9.91
N SER A 252 27.65 -18.23 9.21
CA SER A 252 28.74 -18.47 8.27
C SER A 252 28.72 -17.45 7.12
N SER A 253 27.55 -17.11 6.62
CA SER A 253 27.38 -16.13 5.56
C SER A 253 27.76 -14.71 5.98
N MET A 254 27.46 -14.32 7.23
CA MET A 254 27.89 -13.04 7.79
C MET A 254 29.41 -12.95 7.92
N ALA A 255 30.08 -14.07 8.26
CA ALA A 255 31.54 -14.15 8.31
C ALA A 255 32.16 -14.06 6.90
N ILE A 256 31.54 -14.70 5.90
CA ILE A 256 32.03 -14.76 4.51
C ILE A 256 31.73 -13.48 3.73
N ALA A 257 30.65 -12.75 4.04
CA ALA A 257 30.29 -11.48 3.38
C ALA A 257 31.38 -10.39 3.49
N LYS A 258 32.31 -10.53 4.44
CA LYS A 258 33.51 -9.69 4.58
C LYS A 258 34.65 -10.04 3.60
N GLN A 259 34.50 -11.09 2.81
CA GLN A 259 35.45 -11.52 1.78
C GLN A 259 34.79 -11.53 0.40
N THR A 260 35.45 -11.00 -0.61
CA THR A 260 34.98 -10.93 -1.99
C THR A 260 34.83 -12.35 -2.56
N ILE A 261 33.60 -12.85 -2.66
CA ILE A 261 33.33 -14.22 -3.12
C ILE A 261 33.48 -14.30 -4.66
N PRO A 262 34.29 -15.23 -5.20
CA PRO A 262 34.27 -15.56 -6.62
C PRO A 262 32.95 -16.26 -6.98
N THR A 263 32.18 -15.70 -7.92
CA THR A 263 30.91 -16.29 -8.36
C THR A 263 31.13 -17.59 -9.13
N ASN A 264 30.86 -18.73 -8.50
CA ASN A 264 30.79 -20.02 -9.18
C ASN A 264 29.36 -20.24 -9.70
N ASN A 265 29.13 -19.96 -10.99
CA ASN A 265 27.81 -20.08 -11.64
C ASN A 265 27.45 -21.54 -11.99
N LYS A 266 27.31 -22.44 -11.00
CA LYS A 266 26.58 -23.70 -11.22
C LYS A 266 25.12 -23.51 -10.84
N VAL A 267 24.33 -23.20 -11.86
CA VAL A 267 22.88 -23.08 -11.78
C VAL A 267 22.26 -24.44 -11.42
N LEU A 268 21.75 -24.58 -10.21
CA LEU A 268 21.00 -25.73 -9.70
C LEU A 268 19.53 -25.72 -10.20
N LEU A 269 19.32 -25.53 -11.51
CA LEU A 269 17.99 -25.65 -12.15
C LEU A 269 17.53 -27.11 -12.30
N ARG A 270 18.16 -28.06 -11.60
CA ARG A 270 17.90 -29.51 -11.70
C ARG A 270 18.17 -30.25 -10.39
N SER A 271 17.91 -29.66 -9.22
CA SER A 271 17.80 -30.50 -8.02
C SER A 271 16.60 -31.43 -8.17
N GLU A 272 16.72 -32.70 -7.74
CA GLU A 272 15.60 -33.65 -7.75
C GLU A 272 14.37 -33.04 -7.07
N TYR A 273 14.61 -32.32 -5.98
CA TYR A 273 13.60 -31.59 -5.22
C TYR A 273 12.84 -30.52 -6.03
N GLY A 274 13.52 -29.75 -6.89
CA GLY A 274 12.86 -28.75 -7.75
C GLY A 274 11.98 -29.37 -8.83
N LYS A 275 12.37 -30.55 -9.33
CA LYS A 275 11.58 -31.33 -10.28
C LYS A 275 10.35 -31.95 -9.60
N GLU A 276 10.52 -32.51 -8.41
CA GLU A 276 9.42 -33.02 -7.57
C GLU A 276 8.39 -31.92 -7.25
N LEU A 277 8.85 -30.74 -6.80
CA LEU A 277 7.98 -29.60 -6.54
C LEU A 277 7.23 -29.14 -7.80
N SER A 278 7.89 -29.16 -8.95
CA SER A 278 7.25 -28.81 -10.23
C SER A 278 6.16 -29.81 -10.62
N GLU A 279 6.38 -31.10 -10.40
CA GLU A 279 5.37 -32.15 -10.63
C GLU A 279 4.18 -32.03 -9.68
N ILE A 280 4.40 -31.70 -8.40
CA ILE A 280 3.34 -31.42 -7.43
C ILE A 280 2.56 -30.17 -7.86
N ARG A 281 3.26 -29.10 -8.26
CA ARG A 281 2.65 -27.85 -8.74
C ARG A 281 1.77 -28.07 -9.97
N ASN A 282 2.16 -28.94 -10.89
CA ASN A 282 1.38 -29.26 -12.08
C ASN A 282 0.08 -30.02 -11.76
N LYS A 283 0.03 -30.72 -10.62
CA LYS A 283 -1.15 -31.46 -10.13
C LYS A 283 -1.98 -30.63 -9.14
N TYR A 284 -1.66 -29.36 -8.96
CA TYR A 284 -2.33 -28.47 -8.02
C TYR A 284 -3.80 -28.22 -8.41
N VAL A 285 -4.71 -28.39 -7.45
CA VAL A 285 -6.13 -28.04 -7.59
C VAL A 285 -6.46 -26.95 -6.58
N ALA A 286 -6.86 -25.78 -7.07
CA ALA A 286 -7.31 -24.69 -6.21
C ALA A 286 -8.71 -25.00 -5.66
N HIS A 287 -8.80 -25.28 -4.36
CA HIS A 287 -10.07 -25.22 -3.63
C HIS A 287 -10.23 -23.78 -3.13
N SER A 288 -10.79 -22.90 -3.95
CA SER A 288 -11.02 -21.49 -3.59
C SER A 288 -12.51 -21.18 -3.52
N ILE A 289 -12.93 -20.61 -2.39
CA ILE A 289 -14.23 -19.99 -2.20
C ILE A 289 -14.06 -18.47 -2.39
N GLN A 290 -15.09 -17.72 -2.80
CA GLN A 290 -14.94 -16.25 -2.84
C GLN A 290 -14.74 -15.72 -1.41
N PRO A 291 -13.74 -14.87 -1.14
CA PRO A 291 -13.48 -14.35 0.21
C PRO A 291 -14.71 -13.78 0.92
N LYS A 292 -15.57 -13.05 0.20
CA LYS A 292 -16.82 -12.48 0.73
C LYS A 292 -17.77 -13.52 1.33
N GLU A 293 -17.76 -14.76 0.82
CA GLU A 293 -18.67 -15.81 1.29
C GLU A 293 -18.26 -16.37 2.66
N ILE A 294 -16.96 -16.35 2.99
CA ILE A 294 -16.42 -16.91 4.24
C ILE A 294 -16.09 -15.84 5.28
N GLU A 295 -16.14 -14.57 4.89
CA GLU A 295 -15.70 -13.44 5.68
C GLU A 295 -16.42 -13.28 7.03
N HIS A 296 -17.71 -13.58 7.06
CA HIS A 296 -18.55 -13.53 8.26
C HIS A 296 -18.13 -14.52 9.36
N HIS A 297 -17.18 -15.42 9.09
CA HIS A 297 -16.60 -16.33 10.06
C HIS A 297 -15.33 -15.80 10.75
N PHE A 298 -14.86 -14.60 10.38
CA PHE A 298 -13.65 -13.99 10.90
C PHE A 298 -13.96 -12.74 11.73
N GLU A 299 -13.15 -12.51 12.77
CA GLU A 299 -13.29 -11.39 13.70
C GLU A 299 -12.24 -10.31 13.43
N ASN A 300 -12.60 -9.06 13.69
CA ASN A 300 -11.62 -7.99 13.79
C ASN A 300 -10.91 -8.09 15.16
N VAL A 301 -9.66 -8.55 15.15
CA VAL A 301 -8.85 -8.70 16.38
C VAL A 301 -8.02 -7.46 16.72
N HIS A 302 -8.01 -6.46 15.82
CA HIS A 302 -7.31 -5.20 16.08
C HIS A 302 -8.12 -4.33 17.01
N LYS A 303 -7.41 -3.53 17.82
CA LYS A 303 -8.07 -2.50 18.62
C LYS A 303 -8.73 -1.50 17.68
N THR A 304 -9.99 -1.20 17.93
CA THR A 304 -10.74 -0.16 17.21
C THR A 304 -10.17 1.23 17.53
N GLU A 305 -9.57 1.41 18.71
CA GLU A 305 -8.93 2.65 19.11
C GLU A 305 -7.49 2.75 18.58
N ASN A 306 -7.14 3.90 17.99
CA ASN A 306 -5.76 4.25 17.64
C ASN A 306 -5.41 5.67 18.09
N ARG A 307 -4.11 5.97 18.13
CA ARG A 307 -3.55 7.24 18.64
C ARG A 307 -2.88 8.08 17.56
N ASN A 308 -3.22 7.84 16.29
CA ASN A 308 -2.68 8.63 15.19
C ASN A 308 -3.01 10.11 15.42
N LEU A 309 -2.04 11.02 15.30
CA LEU A 309 -2.24 12.46 15.48
C LEU A 309 -3.02 13.06 14.31
N VAL A 310 -2.69 12.63 13.08
CA VAL A 310 -3.46 12.93 11.87
C VAL A 310 -3.88 11.61 11.23
N ASN A 311 -5.10 11.19 11.53
CA ASN A 311 -5.63 9.89 11.15
C ASN A 311 -6.36 9.95 9.80
N VAL A 312 -5.88 9.23 8.79
CA VAL A 312 -6.50 9.18 7.45
C VAL A 312 -7.29 7.90 7.29
N VAL A 313 -8.57 8.02 6.93
CA VAL A 313 -9.48 6.89 6.69
C VAL A 313 -10.33 7.15 5.45
N SER A 314 -10.59 6.10 4.66
CA SER A 314 -11.39 6.16 3.44
C SER A 314 -12.14 4.85 3.21
N ASP A 315 -13.25 4.89 2.46
CA ASP A 315 -13.97 3.71 1.98
C ASP A 315 -14.30 2.71 3.11
N VAL A 316 -14.79 3.26 4.23
CA VAL A 316 -15.12 2.49 5.43
C VAL A 316 -16.35 1.63 5.19
N HIS A 317 -17.32 2.14 4.43
CA HIS A 317 -18.60 1.47 4.15
C HIS A 317 -19.24 0.88 5.41
N ALA A 318 -19.30 1.68 6.48
CA ALA A 318 -19.87 1.22 7.75
C ALA A 318 -21.33 0.80 7.56
N LEU A 319 -21.68 -0.38 8.12
CA LEU A 319 -22.99 -1.04 7.97
C LEU A 319 -23.83 -1.07 9.25
N ASP A 320 -23.22 -0.85 10.42
CA ASP A 320 -23.85 -1.00 11.73
C ASP A 320 -24.24 0.34 12.40
N GLY A 321 -24.17 1.44 11.62
CA GLY A 321 -24.47 2.79 12.09
C GLY A 321 -23.37 3.42 12.94
N LYS A 322 -22.19 2.78 13.07
CA LYS A 322 -21.05 3.31 13.82
C LYS A 322 -19.77 3.29 12.99
N LEU A 323 -18.81 4.13 13.36
CA LEU A 323 -17.46 4.01 12.82
C LEU A 323 -16.78 2.77 13.43
N PRO A 324 -16.03 1.98 12.65
CA PRO A 324 -15.32 0.82 13.14
C PRO A 324 -14.02 1.18 13.88
N PHE A 325 -13.79 2.46 14.17
CA PHE A 325 -12.60 2.95 14.85
C PHE A 325 -12.92 4.10 15.80
N ILE A 326 -11.98 4.33 16.73
CA ILE A 326 -11.99 5.45 17.67
C ILE A 326 -10.63 6.16 17.56
N ASN A 327 -10.64 7.46 17.35
CA ASN A 327 -9.47 8.32 17.39
C ASN A 327 -9.90 9.69 17.91
N GLU A 328 -9.21 10.19 18.93
CA GLU A 328 -9.54 11.46 19.60
C GLU A 328 -8.81 12.68 19.02
N ASN A 329 -7.87 12.47 18.09
CA ASN A 329 -7.09 13.52 17.44
C ASN A 329 -7.77 13.99 16.13
N PHE A 330 -7.00 14.54 15.20
CA PHE A 330 -7.51 15.07 13.94
C PHE A 330 -7.71 13.95 12.91
N ASN A 331 -8.92 13.84 12.36
CA ASN A 331 -9.28 12.80 11.39
C ASN A 331 -9.52 13.40 10.00
N ILE A 332 -9.02 12.72 8.97
CA ILE A 332 -9.25 13.01 7.56
C ILE A 332 -10.10 11.87 7.00
N LEU A 333 -11.38 12.12 6.79
CA LEU A 333 -12.34 11.17 6.23
C LEU A 333 -12.48 11.38 4.71
N VAL A 334 -12.01 10.44 3.91
CA VAL A 334 -11.83 10.58 2.46
C VAL A 334 -12.99 9.95 1.67
N GLY A 335 -14.22 10.22 2.11
CA GLY A 335 -15.44 9.76 1.47
C GLY A 335 -15.75 8.27 1.70
N ASP A 336 -16.98 7.90 1.34
CA ASP A 336 -17.51 6.53 1.43
C ASP A 336 -17.38 5.94 2.84
N VAL A 337 -17.67 6.78 3.84
CA VAL A 337 -17.54 6.39 5.25
C VAL A 337 -18.71 5.51 5.69
N SER A 338 -19.88 5.69 5.09
CA SER A 338 -21.11 5.03 5.57
C SER A 338 -22.03 4.59 4.44
N ASP A 339 -22.55 3.38 4.61
CA ASP A 339 -23.71 2.83 3.89
C ASP A 339 -24.92 2.64 4.84
N SER A 340 -24.84 3.22 6.03
CA SER A 340 -25.77 2.98 7.14
C SER A 340 -26.00 4.21 8.02
N ARG A 341 -25.86 5.42 7.47
CA ARG A 341 -26.16 6.70 8.13
C ARG A 341 -25.42 6.90 9.45
N VAL A 342 -24.13 6.57 9.47
CA VAL A 342 -23.29 6.74 10.65
C VAL A 342 -23.40 8.17 11.20
N THR A 343 -23.46 8.27 12.52
CA THR A 343 -23.34 9.55 13.23
C THR A 343 -22.24 9.43 14.27
N ASN A 344 -21.40 10.46 14.39
CA ASN A 344 -20.38 10.51 15.42
C ASN A 344 -20.17 11.97 15.87
N LYS A 345 -20.52 12.25 17.12
CA LYS A 345 -20.45 13.60 17.70
C LYS A 345 -19.08 13.95 18.27
N SER A 346 -18.22 12.97 18.50
CA SER A 346 -16.93 13.17 19.16
C SER A 346 -15.79 13.34 18.18
N ILE A 347 -15.86 12.69 17.01
CA ILE A 347 -14.81 12.75 15.98
C ILE A 347 -14.65 14.17 15.43
N GLU A 348 -13.39 14.62 15.35
CA GLU A 348 -13.01 15.95 14.89
C GLU A 348 -12.09 15.86 13.67
N GLY A 349 -12.20 16.83 12.76
CA GLY A 349 -11.29 16.97 11.62
C GLY A 349 -11.97 17.41 10.34
N ILE A 350 -11.61 16.78 9.21
CA ILE A 350 -12.11 17.12 7.87
C ILE A 350 -12.72 15.91 7.17
N TYR A 351 -13.62 16.19 6.23
CA TYR A 351 -14.32 15.17 5.44
C TYR A 351 -14.46 15.63 4.00
N VAL A 352 -14.13 14.78 3.03
CA VAL A 352 -14.46 15.02 1.61
C VAL A 352 -15.54 14.06 1.14
N ILE A 353 -16.45 14.54 0.29
CA ILE A 353 -17.63 13.79 -0.14
C ILE A 353 -17.20 12.62 -1.06
N GLY A 354 -17.60 11.41 -0.70
CA GLY A 354 -17.54 10.22 -1.55
C GLY A 354 -18.82 9.97 -2.33
N ASN A 355 -18.84 8.89 -3.12
CA ASN A 355 -19.99 8.53 -3.95
C ASN A 355 -21.14 7.95 -3.12
N HIS A 356 -20.83 7.05 -2.18
CA HIS A 356 -21.83 6.41 -1.32
C HIS A 356 -22.48 7.42 -0.37
N ASP A 357 -21.73 8.45 0.01
CA ASP A 357 -22.25 9.56 0.82
C ASP A 357 -23.40 10.30 0.13
N LEU A 358 -23.43 10.33 -1.22
CA LEU A 358 -24.50 10.97 -1.99
C LEU A 358 -25.85 10.30 -1.76
N VAL A 359 -25.86 8.97 -1.62
CA VAL A 359 -27.07 8.19 -1.40
C VAL A 359 -27.37 8.06 0.10
N ASP A 360 -26.34 7.87 0.92
CA ASP A 360 -26.49 7.66 2.36
C ASP A 360 -27.14 8.86 3.07
N VAL A 361 -26.98 10.09 2.55
CA VAL A 361 -27.65 11.30 3.07
C VAL A 361 -29.14 11.43 2.69
N LEU A 362 -29.61 10.71 1.67
CA LEU A 362 -31.00 10.81 1.21
C LEU A 362 -31.97 10.25 2.27
N PRO A 363 -33.24 10.66 2.36
CA PRO A 363 -34.19 10.09 3.32
C PRO A 363 -34.44 8.59 3.08
N THR A 364 -34.72 7.80 4.14
CA THR A 364 -35.12 6.38 4.00
C THR A 364 -36.58 6.20 3.58
N ASN A 365 -37.37 7.26 3.63
CA ASN A 365 -38.80 7.17 3.36
C ASN A 365 -39.04 7.21 1.85
N ASP A 366 -39.61 6.15 1.28
CA ASP A 366 -39.89 6.06 -0.15
C ASP A 366 -40.95 7.07 -0.64
N ASN A 367 -41.71 7.69 0.28
CA ASN A 367 -42.65 8.74 -0.07
C ASN A 367 -41.92 10.07 -0.33
N LEU A 368 -41.64 10.34 -1.60
CA LEU A 368 -41.02 11.58 -2.10
C LEU A 368 -41.78 12.87 -1.78
N GLN A 369 -43.02 12.79 -1.27
CA GLN A 369 -43.80 13.95 -0.80
C GLN A 369 -43.55 14.27 0.70
N ASN A 370 -42.74 13.48 1.40
CA ASN A 370 -42.37 13.75 2.78
C ASN A 370 -41.49 15.01 2.86
N ARG A 371 -41.69 15.85 3.88
CA ARG A 371 -40.88 17.06 4.13
C ARG A 371 -39.37 16.83 4.17
N GLN A 372 -38.92 15.62 4.51
CA GLN A 372 -37.50 15.26 4.47
C GLN A 372 -36.91 15.35 3.05
N TRP A 373 -37.75 15.22 2.02
CA TRP A 373 -37.40 15.30 0.61
C TRP A 373 -37.41 16.71 0.02
N ASP A 374 -37.99 17.70 0.70
CA ASP A 374 -38.19 19.06 0.16
C ASP A 374 -36.90 19.67 -0.41
N LYS A 375 -35.76 19.42 0.25
CA LYS A 375 -34.44 19.93 -0.18
C LYS A 375 -33.92 19.26 -1.46
N TRP A 376 -34.37 18.05 -1.77
CA TRP A 376 -33.93 17.26 -2.92
C TRP A 376 -34.88 17.38 -4.12
N THR A 377 -36.09 17.90 -3.92
CA THR A 377 -37.11 18.11 -4.97
C THR A 377 -36.58 18.79 -6.23
N PRO A 378 -35.67 19.79 -6.17
CA PRO A 378 -35.12 20.40 -7.39
C PRO A 378 -34.42 19.41 -8.33
N PHE A 379 -33.97 18.27 -7.83
CA PHE A 379 -33.23 17.28 -8.60
C PHE A 379 -34.09 16.15 -9.16
N PHE A 380 -35.36 16.04 -8.78
CA PHE A 380 -36.23 14.91 -9.15
C PHE A 380 -36.44 14.73 -10.66
N LYS A 381 -36.27 15.79 -11.45
CA LYS A 381 -36.38 15.74 -12.91
C LYS A 381 -35.05 15.49 -13.62
N ASN A 382 -33.96 15.40 -12.87
CA ASN A 382 -32.64 15.17 -13.44
C ASN A 382 -32.43 13.68 -13.63
N LYS A 383 -32.15 13.27 -14.87
CA LYS A 383 -31.85 11.87 -15.19
C LYS A 383 -30.74 11.27 -14.33
N TRP A 384 -29.71 12.05 -13.98
CA TRP A 384 -28.63 11.57 -13.12
C TRP A 384 -29.11 11.28 -11.69
N PHE A 385 -30.09 12.03 -11.18
CA PHE A 385 -30.63 11.86 -9.83
C PHE A 385 -31.62 10.69 -9.78
N GLU A 386 -32.43 10.50 -10.83
CA GLU A 386 -33.25 9.30 -10.99
C GLU A 386 -32.37 8.04 -10.99
N GLN A 387 -31.29 8.03 -11.78
CA GLN A 387 -30.35 6.90 -11.81
C GLN A 387 -29.60 6.71 -10.49
N LEU A 388 -29.29 7.80 -9.78
CA LEU A 388 -28.69 7.74 -8.45
C LEU A 388 -29.59 7.03 -7.43
N LEU A 389 -30.91 7.20 -7.53
CA LEU A 389 -31.88 6.52 -6.66
C LEU A 389 -32.09 5.06 -7.07
N GLU A 390 -32.14 4.78 -8.38
CA GLU A 390 -32.43 3.43 -8.90
C GLU A 390 -31.22 2.50 -8.83
N ASN A 391 -30.06 2.96 -9.30
CA ASN A 391 -28.83 2.17 -9.42
C ASN A 391 -27.60 3.04 -9.08
N PRO A 392 -27.33 3.32 -7.79
CA PRO A 392 -26.22 4.17 -7.34
C PRO A 392 -24.88 3.85 -8.03
N ASP A 393 -24.43 2.60 -7.95
CA ASP A 393 -23.11 2.18 -8.44
C ASP A 393 -22.91 2.38 -9.94
N ASP A 394 -24.00 2.29 -10.71
CA ASP A 394 -24.01 2.52 -12.16
C ASP A 394 -24.25 4.01 -12.51
N SER A 395 -24.59 4.86 -11.54
CA SER A 395 -24.95 6.25 -11.78
C SER A 395 -23.79 7.23 -11.71
N TRP A 396 -22.64 6.82 -11.15
CA TRP A 396 -21.49 7.70 -10.90
C TRP A 396 -21.05 8.48 -12.14
N TYR A 397 -21.21 7.88 -13.33
CA TYR A 397 -20.84 8.54 -14.57
C TYR A 397 -21.78 9.62 -15.09
N LEU A 398 -22.97 9.72 -14.50
CA LEU A 398 -23.99 10.70 -14.84
C LEU A 398 -23.95 11.91 -13.90
N LEU A 399 -23.24 11.82 -12.77
CA LEU A 399 -23.20 12.86 -11.75
C LEU A 399 -22.72 14.21 -12.31
N PRO A 400 -23.27 15.34 -11.84
CA PRO A 400 -22.83 16.67 -12.27
C PRO A 400 -21.39 16.98 -11.80
N THR A 401 -20.78 18.05 -12.31
CA THR A 401 -19.47 18.51 -11.79
C THR A 401 -19.55 18.88 -10.32
N GLY A 402 -18.42 18.81 -9.61
CA GLY A 402 -18.37 18.97 -8.15
C GLY A 402 -18.84 20.32 -7.59
N ASP A 403 -19.11 21.33 -8.42
CA ASP A 403 -19.66 22.63 -8.01
C ASP A 403 -21.19 22.72 -8.11
N HIS A 404 -21.87 21.59 -8.33
CA HIS A 404 -23.32 21.53 -8.35
C HIS A 404 -23.95 21.68 -6.95
N THR A 405 -25.07 22.40 -6.85
CA THR A 405 -25.78 22.69 -5.58
C THR A 405 -26.21 21.45 -4.79
N TYR A 406 -26.32 20.31 -5.45
CA TYR A 406 -26.55 19.01 -4.82
C TYR A 406 -25.49 18.70 -3.76
N TYR A 407 -24.20 18.94 -4.06
CA TYR A 407 -23.09 18.68 -3.15
C TYR A 407 -23.10 19.61 -1.94
N ASP A 408 -23.63 20.84 -2.07
CA ASP A 408 -23.81 21.75 -0.94
C ASP A 408 -24.86 21.23 0.05
N ILE A 409 -25.92 20.60 -0.45
CA ILE A 409 -26.94 19.98 0.40
C ILE A 409 -26.37 18.73 1.09
N VAL A 410 -25.62 17.89 0.35
CA VAL A 410 -24.92 16.73 0.91
C VAL A 410 -23.96 17.16 2.03
N LYS A 411 -23.16 18.20 1.81
CA LYS A 411 -22.26 18.80 2.81
C LYS A 411 -23.00 19.09 4.13
N VAL A 412 -24.13 19.81 4.04
CA VAL A 412 -24.93 20.18 5.21
C VAL A 412 -25.49 18.97 5.93
N GLU A 413 -25.89 17.91 5.22
CA GLU A 413 -26.39 16.69 5.87
C GLU A 413 -25.28 15.89 6.55
N LEU A 414 -24.07 15.84 5.97
CA LEU A 414 -22.90 15.22 6.59
C LEU A 414 -22.46 15.98 7.85
N GLU A 415 -22.39 17.31 7.81
CA GLU A 415 -22.01 18.14 8.98
C GLU A 415 -22.99 17.97 10.16
N LYS A 416 -24.27 17.66 9.90
CA LYS A 416 -25.24 17.31 10.97
C LYS A 416 -24.91 15.99 11.67
N ARG A 417 -24.34 15.03 10.94
CA ARG A 417 -23.97 13.71 11.46
C ARG A 417 -22.62 13.73 12.18
N PHE A 418 -21.74 14.65 11.77
CA PHE A 418 -20.39 14.84 12.29
C PHE A 418 -20.15 16.31 12.68
N PRO A 419 -20.71 16.79 13.80
CA PRO A 419 -20.75 18.21 14.15
C PRO A 419 -19.39 18.87 14.42
N LYS A 420 -18.32 18.09 14.67
CA LYS A 420 -16.94 18.61 14.84
C LYS A 420 -16.06 18.38 13.62
N ILE A 421 -16.63 17.86 12.53
CA ILE A 421 -15.94 17.70 11.25
C ILE A 421 -16.34 18.85 10.34
N THR A 422 -15.35 19.40 9.63
CA THR A 422 -15.58 20.34 8.54
C THR A 422 -15.63 19.57 7.22
N VAL A 423 -16.78 19.59 6.53
CA VAL A 423 -16.88 18.93 5.22
C VAL A 423 -16.32 19.87 4.15
N LEU A 424 -15.23 19.48 3.52
CA LEU A 424 -14.52 20.26 2.50
C LEU A 424 -15.11 20.03 1.11
N ASN A 425 -16.25 20.65 0.82
CA ASN A 425 -16.80 20.72 -0.54
C ASN A 425 -16.15 21.90 -1.30
N ASN A 426 -15.09 21.63 -2.07
CA ASN A 426 -14.32 22.65 -2.82
C ASN A 426 -13.88 23.84 -1.94
N SER A 427 -13.34 23.51 -0.77
CA SER A 427 -12.92 24.47 0.26
C SER A 427 -11.65 23.98 0.94
N SER A 428 -11.09 24.80 1.83
CA SER A 428 -9.85 24.48 2.51
C SER A 428 -9.89 24.83 3.99
N VAL A 429 -9.14 24.07 4.79
CA VAL A 429 -8.86 24.40 6.19
C VAL A 429 -7.35 24.37 6.42
N ILE A 430 -6.88 25.19 7.36
CA ILE A 430 -5.50 25.09 7.85
C ILE A 430 -5.54 24.42 9.21
N HIS A 431 -4.77 23.34 9.38
CA HIS A 431 -4.59 22.65 10.64
C HIS A 431 -3.10 22.39 10.85
N ASN A 432 -2.56 22.82 11.98
CA ASN A 432 -1.13 22.73 12.33
C ASN A 432 -0.20 23.22 11.20
N GLY A 433 -0.45 24.42 10.69
CA GLY A 433 0.36 25.04 9.64
C GLY A 433 0.21 24.44 8.23
N ILE A 434 -0.63 23.42 8.07
CA ILE A 434 -0.81 22.72 6.79
C ILE A 434 -2.21 23.02 6.24
N ARG A 435 -2.27 23.42 4.97
CA ARG A 435 -3.52 23.63 4.24
C ARG A 435 -4.01 22.32 3.67
N TYR A 436 -5.21 21.91 4.05
CA TYR A 436 -5.94 20.82 3.42
C TYR A 436 -6.98 21.39 2.47
N ILE A 437 -6.85 21.11 1.18
CA ILE A 437 -7.81 21.48 0.14
C ILE A 437 -8.68 20.28 -0.18
N GLY A 438 -9.97 20.34 0.14
CA GLY A 438 -10.93 19.31 -0.27
C GLY A 438 -11.55 19.63 -1.61
N LEU A 439 -11.46 18.70 -2.58
CA LEU A 439 -12.12 18.79 -3.87
C LEU A 439 -13.17 17.69 -4.01
N THR A 440 -14.40 18.07 -4.39
CA THR A 440 -15.47 17.11 -4.69
C THR A 440 -15.35 16.70 -6.15
N ILE A 441 -14.85 15.49 -6.39
CA ILE A 441 -14.53 14.98 -7.72
C ILE A 441 -15.39 13.75 -8.01
N PRO A 442 -16.40 13.84 -8.89
CA PRO A 442 -17.21 12.69 -9.29
C PRO A 442 -16.36 11.63 -10.01
N VAL A 443 -16.63 10.34 -9.78
CA VAL A 443 -15.89 9.22 -10.39
C VAL A 443 -16.24 9.08 -11.88
N VAL A 444 -15.58 9.87 -12.74
CA VAL A 444 -15.58 9.69 -14.21
C VAL A 444 -14.28 10.17 -14.82
N LEU A 445 -13.33 9.26 -14.89
CA LEU A 445 -11.97 9.66 -15.17
C LEU A 445 -11.77 9.99 -16.67
N VAL A 446 -12.25 9.20 -17.63
CA VAL A 446 -11.83 9.42 -19.04
C VAL A 446 -12.79 10.28 -19.88
N LYS A 447 -14.10 9.99 -19.88
CA LYS A 447 -15.03 10.66 -20.82
C LYS A 447 -15.18 12.17 -20.55
N ARG A 448 -14.95 12.61 -19.32
CA ARG A 448 -15.09 14.01 -18.87
C ARG A 448 -13.79 14.61 -18.35
N LYS A 449 -12.65 13.96 -18.63
CA LYS A 449 -11.32 14.35 -18.16
C LYS A 449 -11.04 15.85 -18.31
N GLN A 450 -11.30 16.42 -19.48
CA GLN A 450 -11.04 17.84 -19.75
C GLN A 450 -11.90 18.78 -18.91
N GLU A 451 -13.18 18.46 -18.75
CA GLU A 451 -14.12 19.24 -17.93
C GLU A 451 -13.72 19.18 -16.45
N GLN A 452 -13.35 17.98 -15.97
CA GLN A 452 -12.91 17.75 -14.61
C GLN A 452 -11.59 18.44 -14.29
N GLN A 453 -10.60 18.39 -15.19
CA GLN A 453 -9.33 19.09 -14.99
C GLN A 453 -9.49 20.61 -15.03
N LYS A 454 -10.39 21.16 -15.86
CA LYS A 454 -10.75 22.59 -15.81
C LYS A 454 -11.38 22.97 -14.48
N PHE A 455 -12.24 22.11 -13.94
CA PHE A 455 -12.84 22.28 -12.62
C PHE A 455 -11.78 22.26 -11.51
N ILE A 456 -10.88 21.27 -11.51
CA ILE A 456 -9.75 21.15 -10.56
C ILE A 456 -8.90 22.42 -10.62
N LEU A 457 -8.47 22.84 -11.81
CA LEU A 457 -7.67 24.05 -11.99
C LEU A 457 -8.36 25.30 -11.44
N LYS A 458 -9.65 25.49 -11.75
CA LYS A 458 -10.44 26.64 -11.27
C LYS A 458 -10.43 26.71 -9.74
N TRP A 459 -10.68 25.59 -9.07
CA TRP A 459 -10.76 25.55 -7.62
C TRP A 459 -9.40 25.62 -6.93
N LEU A 460 -8.37 24.95 -7.45
CA LEU A 460 -7.02 25.08 -6.91
C LEU A 460 -6.52 26.53 -6.97
N ASN A 461 -6.67 27.22 -8.10
CA ASN A 461 -6.29 28.63 -8.20
C ASN A 461 -7.02 29.50 -7.16
N LYS A 462 -8.32 29.26 -6.96
CA LYS A 462 -9.11 30.01 -5.99
C LYS A 462 -8.69 29.73 -4.55
N LEU A 463 -8.43 28.47 -4.21
CA LEU A 463 -8.20 28.04 -2.83
C LEU A 463 -6.76 28.23 -2.38
N LEU A 464 -5.80 28.24 -3.31
CA LEU A 464 -4.42 28.59 -3.01
C LEU A 464 -4.22 30.10 -2.81
N ASN A 465 -5.06 30.93 -3.45
CA ASN A 465 -5.23 32.35 -3.16
C ASN A 465 -3.93 33.17 -3.04
N ASN A 466 -2.99 33.00 -3.98
CA ASN A 466 -1.66 33.65 -4.01
C ASN A 466 -0.78 33.39 -2.78
N ASP A 467 -1.10 32.39 -1.96
CA ASP A 467 -0.23 31.91 -0.89
C ASP A 467 0.56 30.71 -1.40
N TYR A 468 1.84 30.97 -1.70
CA TYR A 468 2.77 30.02 -2.31
C TYR A 468 3.52 29.17 -1.28
N ASP A 469 3.53 29.59 -0.01
CA ASP A 469 4.45 29.07 0.99
C ASP A 469 3.80 28.02 1.89
N THR A 470 2.50 28.14 2.19
CA THR A 470 1.81 27.21 3.08
C THR A 470 1.83 25.79 2.51
N PRO A 471 2.41 24.79 3.22
CA PRO A 471 2.38 23.40 2.79
C PRO A 471 0.94 22.93 2.57
N THR A 472 0.66 22.41 1.39
CA THR A 472 -0.70 22.12 0.93
C THR A 472 -0.87 20.65 0.56
N VAL A 473 -1.90 20.02 1.12
CA VAL A 473 -2.34 18.66 0.81
C VAL A 473 -3.70 18.72 0.11
N ILE A 474 -3.80 18.10 -1.06
CA ILE A 474 -5.07 17.98 -1.78
C ILE A 474 -5.78 16.71 -1.33
N VAL A 475 -7.05 16.81 -0.94
CA VAL A 475 -7.87 15.70 -0.46
C VAL A 475 -9.07 15.56 -1.39
N SER A 476 -9.30 14.38 -1.95
CA SER A 476 -10.46 14.11 -2.81
C SER A 476 -10.81 12.64 -2.80
N HIS A 477 -12.09 12.27 -2.79
CA HIS A 477 -12.44 10.84 -2.79
C HIS A 477 -11.95 10.12 -4.07
N ALA A 478 -12.28 10.64 -5.26
CA ALA A 478 -11.68 10.15 -6.50
C ALA A 478 -10.25 10.71 -6.68
N PRO A 479 -9.31 9.95 -7.27
CA PRO A 479 -8.00 10.51 -7.59
C PRO A 479 -8.05 11.60 -8.65
N LEU A 480 -7.09 12.52 -8.58
CA LEU A 480 -7.00 13.67 -9.49
C LEU A 480 -6.67 13.25 -10.93
N PHE A 481 -5.66 12.39 -11.08
CA PHE A 481 -5.13 11.82 -12.32
C PHE A 481 -4.07 10.76 -11.99
N ASN A 482 -3.66 9.95 -12.98
CA ASN A 482 -2.78 8.79 -12.78
C ASN A 482 -1.41 9.12 -12.14
N GLU A 483 -0.85 10.28 -12.47
CA GLU A 483 0.46 10.74 -11.98
C GLU A 483 0.44 11.00 -10.46
N LEU A 484 -0.73 11.31 -9.91
CA LEU A 484 -0.98 11.44 -8.47
C LEU A 484 -1.91 10.31 -8.00
N SER A 485 -1.58 9.07 -8.36
CA SER A 485 -2.28 7.87 -7.89
C SER A 485 -1.30 6.75 -7.60
N MET A 486 -1.65 5.91 -6.62
CA MET A 486 -0.94 4.68 -6.32
C MET A 486 -1.32 3.52 -7.27
N LEU A 487 -2.24 3.73 -8.22
CA LEU A 487 -2.64 2.69 -9.16
C LEU A 487 -1.48 2.24 -10.06
N SER A 488 -1.19 0.94 -10.04
CA SER A 488 -0.28 0.32 -11.00
C SER A 488 -0.89 0.32 -12.41
N PRO A 489 -0.09 0.53 -13.48
CA PRO A 489 -0.53 0.32 -14.86
C PRO A 489 -1.08 -1.07 -15.18
N LYS A 490 -0.85 -2.06 -14.31
CA LYS A 490 -1.38 -3.42 -14.42
C LYS A 490 -2.77 -3.59 -13.77
N SER A 491 -3.24 -2.61 -13.00
CA SER A 491 -4.54 -2.65 -12.33
C SER A 491 -5.68 -2.56 -13.34
N LYS A 492 -6.78 -3.28 -13.10
CA LYS A 492 -8.00 -3.15 -13.89
C LYS A 492 -8.66 -1.77 -13.75
N ALA A 493 -8.45 -1.11 -12.62
CA ALA A 493 -8.94 0.25 -12.38
C ALA A 493 -8.05 1.31 -13.05
N TYR A 494 -6.83 0.95 -13.48
CA TYR A 494 -5.94 1.89 -14.14
C TYR A 494 -6.38 2.14 -15.58
N ASN A 495 -6.63 3.41 -15.90
CA ASN A 495 -6.90 3.82 -17.27
C ASN A 495 -5.80 4.74 -17.77
N LYS A 496 -5.01 4.27 -18.75
CA LYS A 496 -3.87 5.02 -19.31
C LYS A 496 -4.23 6.42 -19.83
N ASP A 497 -5.47 6.66 -20.23
CA ASP A 497 -5.90 7.94 -20.81
C ASP A 497 -6.22 8.99 -19.73
N TYR A 498 -6.18 8.60 -18.45
CA TYR A 498 -6.43 9.48 -17.30
C TYR A 498 -5.19 10.17 -16.72
N GLY A 499 -4.23 10.52 -17.56
CA GLY A 499 -3.12 11.40 -17.14
C GLY A 499 -3.55 12.87 -16.96
N CYS A 500 -2.69 13.71 -16.39
CA CYS A 500 -2.86 15.17 -16.44
C CYS A 500 -2.75 15.65 -17.89
N SER A 501 -3.69 16.47 -18.35
CA SER A 501 -3.71 17.04 -19.71
C SER A 501 -3.87 18.55 -19.75
N GLU A 502 -3.99 19.19 -18.60
CA GLU A 502 -4.09 20.63 -18.45
C GLU A 502 -2.76 21.17 -17.92
N PRO A 503 -1.88 21.72 -18.78
CA PRO A 503 -0.53 22.15 -18.38
C PRO A 503 -0.53 23.24 -17.30
N LYS A 504 -1.65 23.98 -17.13
CA LYS A 504 -1.76 24.97 -16.06
C LYS A 504 -1.85 24.33 -14.67
N ILE A 505 -2.28 23.07 -14.56
CA ILE A 505 -2.23 22.34 -13.29
C ILE A 505 -0.78 22.03 -12.93
N GLU A 506 0.03 21.57 -13.90
CA GLU A 506 1.47 21.32 -13.68
C GLU A 506 2.17 22.60 -13.21
N LYS A 507 1.95 23.73 -13.89
CA LYS A 507 2.51 25.02 -13.47
C LYS A 507 2.11 25.43 -12.05
N LEU A 508 0.84 25.23 -11.70
CA LEU A 508 0.34 25.53 -10.36
C LEU A 508 1.04 24.65 -9.31
N VAL A 509 1.26 23.36 -9.59
CA VAL A 509 2.02 22.48 -8.69
C VAL A 509 3.49 22.91 -8.61
N GLU A 510 4.09 23.34 -9.71
CA GLU A 510 5.48 23.86 -9.74
C GLU A 510 5.62 25.13 -8.89
N GLU A 511 4.67 26.06 -8.98
CA GLU A 511 4.71 27.37 -8.31
C GLU A 511 4.36 27.32 -6.82
N TYR A 512 3.38 26.50 -6.42
CA TYR A 512 2.85 26.48 -5.05
C TYR A 512 3.46 25.34 -4.21
N ASN A 513 3.51 25.51 -2.89
CA ASN A 513 3.96 24.47 -1.95
C ASN A 513 2.93 23.34 -1.74
N ILE A 514 2.55 22.67 -2.83
CA ILE A 514 1.77 21.43 -2.78
C ILE A 514 2.74 20.30 -2.44
N ILE A 515 2.48 19.57 -1.37
CA ILE A 515 3.36 18.53 -0.83
C ILE A 515 2.83 17.10 -1.04
N GLY A 516 1.53 16.97 -1.32
CA GLY A 516 0.93 15.65 -1.55
C GLY A 516 -0.56 15.65 -1.81
N ALA A 517 -1.07 14.45 -2.05
CA ALA A 517 -2.49 14.19 -2.29
C ALA A 517 -2.98 12.95 -1.52
N ILE A 518 -4.23 13.02 -1.05
CA ILE A 518 -4.93 11.95 -0.35
C ILE A 518 -6.22 11.64 -1.11
N HIS A 519 -6.45 10.36 -1.37
CA HIS A 519 -7.55 9.85 -2.17
C HIS A 519 -8.18 8.60 -1.59
N GLY A 520 -9.46 8.42 -1.89
CA GLY A 520 -10.23 7.22 -1.63
C GLY A 520 -10.42 6.37 -2.89
N HIS A 521 -11.58 5.73 -3.00
CA HIS A 521 -12.18 5.05 -4.16
C HIS A 521 -11.44 3.82 -4.70
N HIS A 522 -10.16 3.97 -5.02
CA HIS A 522 -9.35 2.86 -5.51
C HIS A 522 -8.88 2.03 -4.33
N HIS A 523 -9.61 0.96 -4.03
CA HIS A 523 -9.27 -0.03 -3.01
C HIS A 523 -7.92 -0.69 -3.34
N ILE A 524 -6.83 -0.08 -2.89
CA ILE A 524 -5.49 -0.59 -3.11
C ILE A 524 -5.15 -1.50 -1.94
N PRO A 525 -4.78 -2.78 -2.21
CA PRO A 525 -4.34 -3.66 -1.15
C PRO A 525 -3.18 -3.03 -0.40
N ALA A 526 -3.21 -3.03 0.93
CA ALA A 526 -2.15 -2.43 1.75
C ALA A 526 -0.75 -3.02 1.48
N SER A 527 -0.64 -4.27 0.98
CA SER A 527 0.62 -4.83 0.44
C SER A 527 1.24 -4.02 -0.70
N SER A 528 0.45 -3.25 -1.43
CA SER A 528 0.97 -2.36 -2.48
C SER A 528 1.69 -1.15 -1.87
N GLY A 529 1.57 -0.93 -0.56
CA GLY A 529 2.04 0.24 0.17
C GLY A 529 0.87 1.03 0.74
N ARG A 530 1.12 1.79 1.81
CA ARG A 530 0.15 2.73 2.39
C ARG A 530 0.21 4.12 1.76
N TYR A 531 1.36 4.45 1.17
CA TYR A 531 1.58 5.67 0.42
C TYR A 531 2.60 5.40 -0.70
N LYS A 532 2.80 6.39 -1.57
CA LYS A 532 3.86 6.39 -2.57
C LYS A 532 4.38 7.81 -2.78
N ILE A 533 5.70 7.98 -2.92
CA ILE A 533 6.29 9.22 -3.41
C ILE A 533 6.28 9.20 -4.94
N MET A 534 5.73 10.25 -5.54
CA MET A 534 5.56 10.42 -6.99
C MET A 534 6.24 11.70 -7.44
N ASN A 535 6.88 11.65 -8.61
CA ASN A 535 7.42 12.85 -9.25
C ASN A 535 6.36 13.46 -10.19
N PHE A 536 5.94 14.69 -9.90
CA PHE A 536 4.98 15.44 -10.73
C PHE A 536 5.35 16.92 -10.75
N ALA A 537 5.35 17.54 -11.94
CA ALA A 537 5.75 18.93 -12.14
C ALA A 537 7.12 19.30 -11.50
N GLY A 538 8.09 18.38 -11.57
CA GLY A 538 9.43 18.59 -11.01
C GLY A 538 9.52 18.49 -9.49
N LYS A 539 8.46 18.06 -8.80
CA LYS A 539 8.41 17.90 -7.34
C LYS A 539 8.14 16.46 -6.94
N GLU A 540 8.72 16.06 -5.81
CA GLU A 540 8.36 14.84 -5.10
C GLU A 540 7.14 15.11 -4.23
N LEU A 541 6.05 14.38 -4.49
CA LEU A 541 4.77 14.51 -3.80
C LEU A 541 4.37 13.18 -3.21
N PHE A 542 3.90 13.17 -1.97
CA PHE A 542 3.32 11.96 -1.41
C PHE A 542 1.89 11.75 -1.93
N VAL A 543 1.51 10.49 -2.06
CA VAL A 543 0.20 10.06 -2.55
C VAL A 543 -0.30 8.96 -1.62
N VAL A 544 -1.41 9.19 -0.92
CA VAL A 544 -2.11 8.19 -0.09
C VAL A 544 -3.42 7.87 -0.77
N CYS A 545 -3.58 6.69 -1.36
CA CYS A 545 -4.88 6.21 -1.89
C CYS A 545 -5.58 5.33 -0.85
N SER A 546 -6.88 5.03 -1.07
CA SER A 546 -7.67 4.18 -0.19
C SER A 546 -6.91 2.91 0.18
N ILE A 547 -6.49 2.86 1.44
CA ILE A 547 -5.92 1.67 2.03
C ILE A 547 -7.13 0.82 2.43
N TYR A 548 -7.56 -0.02 1.50
CA TYR A 548 -8.63 -0.95 1.79
C TYR A 548 -8.14 -1.97 2.81
N SER A 549 -8.68 -1.90 4.03
CA SER A 549 -8.70 -3.00 4.98
C SER A 549 -9.99 -2.88 5.78
N LYS A 550 -10.74 -3.96 5.91
CA LYS A 550 -11.91 -4.00 6.82
C LYS A 550 -11.55 -3.90 8.30
N MET A 551 -10.25 -3.89 8.59
CA MET A 551 -9.65 -3.66 9.90
C MET A 551 -8.96 -2.28 9.97
N ASN A 552 -9.12 -1.42 8.96
CA ASN A 552 -8.47 -0.12 8.89
C ASN A 552 -9.01 0.80 10.00
N THR A 553 -8.21 1.01 11.03
CA THR A 553 -8.46 2.03 12.05
C THR A 553 -7.86 3.39 11.68
N GLY A 554 -7.09 3.42 10.59
CA GLY A 554 -6.59 4.61 9.92
C GLY A 554 -5.07 4.66 9.81
N TYR A 555 -4.59 5.59 8.97
CA TYR A 555 -3.18 5.80 8.67
C TYR A 555 -2.66 7.08 9.32
N GLU A 556 -1.48 7.02 9.96
CA GLU A 556 -0.79 8.18 10.53
C GLU A 556 -0.12 8.99 9.41
N LEU A 557 -0.68 10.17 9.10
CA LEU A 557 -0.15 11.05 8.08
C LEU A 557 1.09 11.81 8.52
N MET A 558 1.30 12.01 9.84
CA MET A 558 2.38 12.85 10.36
C MET A 558 3.76 12.47 9.82
N ASN A 559 3.98 11.19 9.52
CA ASN A 559 5.24 10.69 8.95
C ASN A 559 5.56 11.24 7.56
N LEU A 560 4.57 11.80 6.86
CA LEU A 560 4.69 12.39 5.52
C LEU A 560 4.65 13.92 5.53
N LEU A 561 4.41 14.53 6.69
CA LEU A 561 4.28 15.98 6.82
C LEU A 561 5.63 16.57 7.28
N PRO A 562 6.02 17.76 6.78
CA PRO A 562 7.28 18.38 7.18
C PRO A 562 7.32 18.68 8.69
N PHE A 563 8.38 18.25 9.37
CA PHE A 563 8.54 18.38 10.83
C PHE A 563 8.62 19.84 11.31
N ASP A 564 9.04 20.78 10.45
CA ASP A 564 9.23 22.19 10.82
C ASP A 564 7.91 22.97 10.96
N SER A 565 6.78 22.46 10.48
CA SER A 565 5.46 23.13 10.58
C SER A 565 4.73 22.93 11.92
N LEU A 566 5.31 22.17 12.86
CA LEU A 566 4.62 21.74 14.09
C LEU A 566 5.14 22.37 15.40
N ASN A 567 6.18 23.21 15.32
CA ASN A 567 6.79 23.87 16.48
C ASN A 567 6.52 25.39 16.56
N ASN A 568 5.55 25.92 15.81
CA ASN A 568 5.14 27.32 15.90
C ASN A 568 3.65 27.48 16.22
#